data_AF-A0A5J4TWK2-F1
#
_entry.id   AF-A0A5J4TWK2-F1
#
_cell.length_a   1.000
_cell.length_b   1.000
_cell.length_c   1.000
_cell.angle_alpha   90.00
_cell.angle_beta   90.00
_cell.angle_gamma   90.00
#
_symmetry.space_group_name_H-M   'P 1'
#
loop_
_entity.id
_entity.type
_entity.pdbx_description
1 polymer ?
#
loop_
_entity_poly.entity_id
_entity_poly.type
_entity_poly.pdbx_seq_one_letter_code
_entity_poly.pdbx_strand_id
1 'polypeptide(L)'
;MIQTLKDWSYTIYKSKNVKIRQLVGLIGRLNFFRPQKKEASLYLLELDKAKTLQLKTESWDGIVTVNRVVIRQLKWQIRRKEVNHPESLINKTIACMLTTDALPQG
;
A
#
# COMPACT_ATOMS: atom_id res chain seq x y z
N MET A 1 -0.94 -14.21 -6.38
CA MET A 1 -0.78 -12.89 -5.72
C MET A 1 -1.89 -11.88 -6.12
N ILE A 2 -2.20 -11.72 -7.41
CA ILE A 2 -3.30 -10.84 -7.86
C ILE A 2 -4.66 -11.30 -7.30
N GLN A 3 -4.95 -12.60 -7.35
CA GLN A 3 -6.20 -13.15 -6.79
C GLN A 3 -6.37 -12.81 -5.31
N THR A 4 -5.31 -12.99 -4.51
CA THR A 4 -5.33 -12.60 -3.09
C THR A 4 -5.69 -11.13 -2.88
N LEU A 5 -5.17 -10.21 -3.70
CA LEU A 5 -5.54 -8.79 -3.61
C LEU A 5 -7.01 -8.55 -4.00
N LYS A 6 -7.54 -9.30 -4.97
CA LYS A 6 -8.97 -9.27 -5.36
C LYS A 6 -9.86 -9.75 -4.20
N ASP A 7 -9.49 -10.86 -3.56
CA ASP A 7 -10.21 -11.42 -2.40
C ASP A 7 -10.20 -10.47 -1.20
N TRP A 8 -9.06 -9.83 -0.93
CA TRP A 8 -8.94 -8.79 0.11
C TRP A 8 -9.79 -7.58 -0.22
N SER A 9 -9.76 -7.08 -1.46
CA SER A 9 -10.62 -5.98 -1.89
C SER A 9 -12.09 -6.30 -1.68
N TYR A 10 -12.51 -7.53 -1.96
CA TYR A 10 -13.88 -7.98 -1.76
C TYR A 10 -14.25 -8.11 -0.27
N THR A 11 -13.34 -8.65 0.54
CA THR A 11 -13.50 -8.80 2.00
C THR A 11 -13.69 -7.44 2.67
N ILE A 12 -12.85 -6.45 2.34
CA ILE A 12 -12.93 -5.09 2.85
C ILE A 12 -14.19 -4.39 2.32
N TYR A 13 -14.56 -4.60 1.04
CA TYR A 13 -15.78 -4.04 0.46
C TYR A 13 -17.04 -4.51 1.20
N LYS A 14 -17.08 -5.80 1.56
CA LYS A 14 -18.14 -6.37 2.40
C LYS A 14 -18.04 -5.99 3.88
N SER A 15 -17.08 -5.14 4.26
CA SER A 15 -16.78 -4.77 5.65
C SER A 15 -16.66 -5.98 6.57
N LYS A 16 -16.07 -7.07 6.06
CA LYS A 16 -15.88 -8.27 6.85
C LYS A 16 -14.75 -8.05 7.86
N ASN A 17 -14.99 -8.58 9.04
CA ASN A 17 -14.02 -8.75 10.11
C ASN A 17 -12.89 -9.69 9.66
N VAL A 18 -11.63 -9.30 9.90
CA VAL A 18 -10.44 -10.10 9.57
C VAL A 18 -9.54 -10.25 10.79
N LYS A 19 -8.74 -11.32 10.84
CA LYS A 19 -7.78 -11.49 11.93
C LYS A 19 -6.63 -10.49 11.80
N ILE A 20 -6.11 -9.98 12.91
CA ILE A 20 -4.95 -9.08 12.93
C ILE A 20 -3.74 -9.74 12.27
N ARG A 21 -3.49 -11.04 12.51
CA ARG A 21 -2.41 -11.78 11.82
C ARG A 21 -2.55 -11.76 10.29
N GLN A 22 -3.78 -11.84 9.77
CA GLN A 22 -4.05 -11.75 8.34
C GLN A 22 -3.79 -10.34 7.81
N LEU A 23 -4.18 -9.31 8.57
CA LEU A 23 -3.88 -7.91 8.26
C LEU A 23 -2.37 -7.64 8.18
N VAL A 24 -1.57 -8.19 9.10
CA VAL A 24 -0.09 -8.09 9.04
C VAL A 24 0.46 -8.71 7.76
N GLY A 25 -0.05 -9.89 7.37
CA GLY A 25 0.32 -10.54 6.12
C GLY A 25 -0.01 -9.68 4.90
N LEU A 26 -1.12 -8.93 4.92
CA LEU A 26 -1.45 -7.97 3.87
C LEU A 26 -0.48 -6.77 3.86
N ILE A 27 -0.20 -6.17 5.03
CA ILE A 27 0.74 -5.05 5.16
C ILE A 27 2.11 -5.42 4.61
N GLY A 28 2.64 -6.61 4.95
CA GLY A 28 3.91 -7.10 4.43
C GLY A 28 3.95 -7.20 2.91
N ARG A 29 2.86 -7.68 2.29
CA ARG A 29 2.73 -7.76 0.82
C ARG A 29 2.62 -6.38 0.16
N LEU A 30 1.97 -5.43 0.83
CA LEU A 30 1.81 -4.06 0.33
C LEU A 30 3.11 -3.25 0.47
N ASN A 31 3.95 -3.56 1.47
CA ASN A 31 5.23 -2.90 1.71
C ASN A 31 6.20 -2.97 0.52
N PHE A 32 6.10 -4.01 -0.33
CA PHE A 32 6.89 -4.13 -1.57
C PHE A 32 6.70 -2.93 -2.52
N PHE A 33 5.51 -2.30 -2.51
CA PHE A 33 5.18 -1.18 -3.39
C PHE A 33 5.42 0.19 -2.75
N ARG A 34 5.80 0.22 -1.47
CA ARG A 34 6.06 1.46 -0.74
C ARG A 34 7.09 2.35 -1.45
N PRO A 35 8.22 1.83 -2.00
CA PRO A 35 9.20 2.64 -2.71
C PRO A 35 8.69 3.20 -4.04
N GLN A 36 7.72 2.53 -4.67
CA GLN A 36 7.27 2.85 -6.03
C GLN A 36 6.26 4.01 -6.07
N LYS A 37 5.60 4.33 -4.94
CA LYS A 37 4.60 5.41 -4.91
C LYS A 37 4.42 6.00 -3.52
N LYS A 38 4.53 7.32 -3.40
CA LYS A 38 4.29 8.05 -2.13
C LYS A 38 2.90 7.76 -1.56
N GLU A 39 1.87 7.71 -2.40
CA GLU A 39 0.50 7.39 -1.98
C GLU A 39 0.38 6.00 -1.34
N ALA A 40 1.19 5.02 -1.75
CA ALA A 40 1.17 3.68 -1.15
C ALA A 40 1.55 3.72 0.34
N SER A 41 2.44 4.64 0.72
CA SER A 41 2.85 4.84 2.11
C SER A 41 1.70 5.33 3.00
N LEU A 42 0.80 6.15 2.46
CA LEU A 42 -0.34 6.69 3.22
C LEU A 42 -1.34 5.59 3.60
N TYR A 43 -1.69 4.71 2.66
CA TYR A 43 -2.59 3.60 2.94
C TYR A 43 -1.97 2.55 3.87
N LEU A 44 -0.65 2.32 3.75
CA LEU A 44 0.09 1.47 4.67
C LEU A 44 0.08 2.02 6.10
N LEU A 45 0.20 3.33 6.25
CA LEU A 45 0.12 3.99 7.55
C LEU A 45 -1.26 3.79 8.19
N GLU A 46 -2.34 3.92 7.43
CA GLU A 46 -3.70 3.70 7.94
C GLU A 46 -3.93 2.24 8.37
N LEU A 47 -3.41 1.27 7.61
CA LEU A 47 -3.44 -0.15 8.00
C LEU A 47 -2.63 -0.41 9.27
N ASP A 48 -1.46 0.21 9.40
CA ASP A 48 -0.57 0.03 10.55
C ASP A 48 -1.15 0.67 11.82
N LYS A 49 -1.82 1.83 11.70
CA LYS A 49 -2.61 2.43 12.78
C LYS A 49 -3.73 1.51 13.24
N ALA A 50 -4.52 0.96 12.31
CA ALA A 50 -5.62 0.04 12.63
C ALA A 50 -5.09 -1.22 13.35
N LYS A 51 -4.00 -1.80 12.84
CA LYS A 51 -3.31 -2.93 13.46
C LYS A 51 -2.84 -2.59 14.88
N THR A 52 -2.16 -1.46 15.06
CA THR A 52 -1.57 -1.04 16.34
C THR A 52 -2.63 -0.71 17.37
N LEU A 53 -3.73 -0.06 16.95
CA LEU A 53 -4.86 0.23 17.84
C LEU A 53 -5.50 -1.07 18.35
N GLN A 54 -5.76 -2.03 17.46
CA GLN A 54 -6.41 -3.28 17.85
C GLN A 54 -5.49 -4.20 18.67
N LEU A 55 -4.18 -4.22 18.40
CA LEU A 55 -3.22 -5.02 19.19
C LEU A 55 -3.06 -4.54 20.63
N LYS A 56 -3.42 -3.29 20.94
CA LYS A 56 -3.43 -2.81 22.33
C LYS A 56 -4.53 -3.47 23.16
N THR A 57 -5.60 -3.92 22.50
CA THR A 57 -6.81 -4.45 23.15
C THR A 57 -6.98 -5.96 22.93
N GLU A 58 -6.37 -6.51 21.89
CA GLU A 58 -6.57 -7.91 21.47
C GLU A 58 -5.26 -8.62 21.12
N SER A 59 -5.30 -9.96 21.09
CA SER A 59 -4.19 -10.79 20.65
C SER A 59 -4.04 -10.80 19.12
N TRP A 60 -2.99 -11.45 18.59
CA TRP A 60 -2.81 -11.61 17.13
C TRP A 60 -3.97 -12.31 16.41
N ASP A 61 -4.77 -13.08 17.14
CA ASP A 61 -5.98 -13.74 16.64
C ASP A 61 -7.25 -12.89 16.80
N GLY A 62 -7.10 -11.69 17.37
CA GLY A 62 -8.09 -10.64 17.43
C GLY A 62 -8.60 -10.21 16.06
N ILE A 63 -9.75 -9.56 16.06
CA ILE A 63 -10.53 -9.20 14.88
C ILE A 63 -10.46 -7.69 14.66
N VAL A 64 -10.26 -7.28 13.41
CA VAL A 64 -10.24 -5.88 13.02
C VAL A 64 -11.10 -5.66 11.78
N THR A 65 -11.83 -4.54 11.76
CA THR A 65 -12.48 -4.03 10.55
C THR A 65 -11.50 -3.10 9.82
N VAL A 66 -11.18 -3.43 8.58
CA VAL A 66 -10.26 -2.62 7.76
C VAL A 66 -11.03 -1.51 7.05
N ASN A 67 -10.47 -0.31 7.06
CA ASN A 67 -11.07 0.84 6.39
C ASN A 67 -11.14 0.64 4.86
N ARG A 68 -12.31 0.93 4.27
CA ARG A 68 -12.58 0.81 2.83
C ARG A 68 -11.67 1.69 1.95
N VAL A 69 -11.07 2.74 2.50
CA VAL A 69 -10.08 3.60 1.81
C VAL A 69 -8.93 2.77 1.20
N VAL A 70 -8.57 1.65 1.83
CA VAL A 70 -7.52 0.72 1.36
C VAL A 70 -7.89 0.03 0.05
N ILE A 71 -9.18 -0.11 -0.28
CA ILE A 71 -9.64 -0.77 -1.53
C ILE A 71 -9.08 -0.06 -2.76
N ARG A 72 -9.00 1.28 -2.75
CA ARG A 72 -8.46 2.07 -3.87
C ARG A 72 -7.02 1.66 -4.17
N GLN A 73 -6.21 1.47 -3.12
CA GLN A 73 -4.83 1.05 -3.24
C GLN A 73 -4.70 -0.40 -3.73
N LEU A 74 -5.53 -1.31 -3.24
CA LEU A 74 -5.55 -2.70 -3.70
C LEU A 74 -5.88 -2.80 -5.20
N LYS A 75 -6.90 -2.07 -5.66
CA LYS A 75 -7.27 -2.01 -7.09
C LYS A 75 -6.15 -1.41 -7.93
N TRP A 76 -5.48 -0.37 -7.45
CA TRP A 76 -4.33 0.22 -8.14
C TRP A 76 -3.18 -0.79 -8.28
N GLN A 77 -2.87 -1.56 -7.23
CA GLN A 77 -1.83 -2.58 -7.29
C GLN A 77 -2.18 -3.73 -8.24
N ILE A 78 -3.44 -4.16 -8.28
CA ILE A 78 -3.91 -5.16 -9.24
C ILE A 78 -3.64 -4.66 -10.67
N ARG A 79 -4.07 -3.43 -10.98
CA ARG A 79 -3.85 -2.83 -12.32
C ARG A 79 -2.38 -2.74 -12.68
N ARG A 80 -1.51 -2.30 -11.75
CA ARG A 80 -0.06 -2.18 -12.03
C ARG A 80 0.59 -3.54 -12.29
N LYS A 81 0.17 -4.59 -11.59
CA LYS A 81 0.65 -5.95 -11.83
C LYS A 81 0.14 -6.53 -13.14
N GLU A 82 -1.11 -6.24 -13.50
CA GLU A 82 -1.69 -6.67 -14.78
C GLU A 82 -1.01 -5.96 -15.98
N VAL A 83 -0.56 -4.71 -15.83
CA VAL A 83 0.14 -3.92 -16.86
C VAL A 83 1.64 -4.27 -16.99
N ASN A 84 2.21 -4.98 -16.01
CA ASN A 84 3.52 -5.62 -16.04
C ASN A 84 4.69 -4.75 -16.59
N HIS A 85 4.89 -3.56 -16.00
CA HIS A 85 6.18 -2.89 -16.03
C HIS A 85 6.70 -2.78 -14.60
N PRO A 86 7.50 -3.76 -14.09
CA PRO A 86 8.33 -3.47 -12.94
C PRO A 86 9.20 -2.28 -13.34
N GLU A 87 9.03 -1.15 -12.66
CA GLU A 87 10.03 -0.08 -12.76
C GLU A 87 11.33 -0.71 -12.27
N SER A 88 12.20 -1.00 -13.23
CA SER A 88 13.55 -1.49 -13.00
C SER A 88 14.20 -0.58 -11.96
N LEU A 89 14.56 -1.16 -10.81
CA LEU A 89 15.46 -0.53 -9.84
C LEU A 89 16.92 -0.54 -10.35
N ILE A 90 17.18 -1.14 -11.52
CA ILE A 90 18.49 -1.11 -12.17
C ILE A 90 18.70 0.32 -12.64
N ASN A 91 19.47 1.07 -11.86
CA ASN A 91 20.08 2.36 -12.14
C ASN A 91 19.40 3.12 -13.26
N LYS A 92 18.45 3.99 -12.92
CA LYS A 92 18.20 5.17 -13.75
C LYS A 92 19.52 5.95 -13.74
N THR A 93 20.41 5.65 -14.69
CA THR A 93 21.50 6.55 -15.07
C THR A 93 20.86 7.92 -15.13
N ILE A 94 21.32 8.86 -14.29
CA ILE A 94 20.78 10.21 -14.27
C ILE A 94 21.07 10.79 -15.65
N ALA A 95 20.10 10.67 -16.56
CA ALA A 95 20.27 11.07 -17.95
C ALA A 95 20.30 12.60 -18.08
N CYS A 96 19.71 13.30 -17.10
CA CYS A 96 19.77 14.74 -17.01
C CYS A 96 19.71 15.19 -15.55
N MET A 97 20.66 16.06 -15.17
CA MET A 97 20.60 16.87 -13.96
C MET A 97 20.00 18.22 -14.38
N LEU A 98 18.83 18.57 -13.81
CA LEU A 98 18.16 19.82 -14.12
C LEU A 98 18.62 20.87 -13.10
N THR A 99 19.58 21.70 -13.50
CA THR A 99 19.99 22.90 -12.76
C THR A 99 19.20 24.08 -13.27
N THR A 100 18.28 24.60 -12.45
CA THR A 100 17.60 25.85 -12.70
C THR A 100 18.26 26.93 -11.83
N ASP A 101 18.91 27.90 -12.46
CA ASP A 101 19.26 29.15 -11.82
C ASP A 101 18.05 30.07 -11.86
N ALA A 102 17.49 30.37 -10.69
CA ALA A 102 16.45 31.37 -10.58
C ALA A 102 17.12 32.76 -10.55
N LEU A 103 17.02 33.50 -11.67
CA LEU A 103 17.38 34.92 -11.68
C LEU A 103 16.24 35.75 -11.07
N PRO A 104 16.51 36.71 -10.18
CA PRO A 104 15.49 37.50 -9.51
C PRO A 104 14.98 38.65 -10.40
N GLN A 105 14.30 38.34 -11.50
CA GLN A 105 13.52 39.33 -12.23
C GLN A 105 12.13 38.75 -12.54
N GLY A 106 11.21 39.06 -11.61
CA GLY A 106 9.78 39.13 -11.89
C GLY A 106 9.41 40.51 -12.41
#